data_AF-A0A1K2HQB5-F1
#
_entry.id   AF-A0A1K2HQB5-F1
#
_cell.length_a   1.000
_cell.length_b   1.000
_cell.length_c   1.000
_cell.angle_alpha   90.00
_cell.angle_beta   90.00
_cell.angle_gamma   90.00
#
_symmetry.space_group_name_H-M   'P 1'
#
loop_
_entity.id
_entity.type
_entity.pdbx_description
1 polymer ?
#
loop_
_entity_poly.entity_id
_entity_poly.type
_entity_poly.pdbx_seq_one_letter_code
_entity_poly.pdbx_strand_id
1 'polypeptide(L)' 'MDISSVANAASNATAASTQATASILMLRKAMDIQSQNAMTLLQALPQPASNPPNLGNVIDVRA' A
#
# COMPACT_ATOMS: atom_id res chain seq x y z
N MET A 1 -9.74 44.38 -17.48
CA MET A 1 -9.55 43.02 -16.95
C MET A 1 -9.34 42.13 -18.16
N ASP A 2 -8.08 41.94 -18.54
CA ASP A 2 -7.69 41.30 -19.80
C ASP A 2 -8.21 39.87 -19.91
N ILE A 3 -8.91 39.56 -20.99
CA ILE A 3 -9.38 38.20 -21.32
C ILE A 3 -8.22 37.18 -21.29
N SER A 4 -7.00 37.61 -21.62
CA SER A 4 -5.80 36.79 -21.54
C SER A 4 -5.44 36.39 -20.11
N SER A 5 -5.66 37.25 -19.11
CA SER A 5 -5.39 36.89 -17.71
C SER A 5 -6.42 35.91 -17.17
N VAL A 6 -7.68 36.04 -17.59
CA VAL A 6 -8.75 35.07 -17.26
C VAL A 6 -8.51 33.72 -17.94
N ALA A 7 -8.11 33.70 -19.21
CA ALA A 7 -7.77 32.48 -19.93
C ALA A 7 -6.57 31.76 -19.27
N ASN A 8 -5.51 32.49 -18.92
CA ASN A 8 -4.36 31.94 -18.22
C ASN A 8 -4.73 31.37 -16.84
N ALA A 9 -5.59 32.07 -16.09
CA ALA A 9 -6.07 31.60 -14.79
C ALA A 9 -6.90 30.30 -14.93
N ALA A 10 -7.76 30.22 -15.94
CA ALA A 10 -8.54 29.02 -16.23
C ALA A 10 -7.65 27.83 -16.59
N SER A 11 -6.66 28.02 -17.47
CA SER A 11 -5.70 26.97 -17.84
C SER A 11 -4.90 26.48 -16.63
N ASN A 12 -4.45 27.38 -15.76
CA ASN A 12 -3.74 27.01 -14.53
C ASN A 12 -4.62 26.23 -13.55
N ALA A 13 -5.89 26.60 -13.42
CA ALA A 13 -6.84 25.88 -12.58
C ALA A 13 -7.11 24.46 -13.10
N THR A 14 -7.25 24.28 -14.41
CA THR A 14 -7.39 22.95 -15.02
C THR A 14 -6.16 22.08 -14.79
N ALA A 15 -4.96 22.62 -15.01
CA ALA A 15 -3.71 21.89 -14.77
C ALA A 15 -3.57 21.46 -13.31
N ALA A 16 -3.88 22.35 -12.36
CA ALA A 16 -3.87 22.04 -10.93
C ALA A 16 -4.88 20.94 -10.57
N SER A 17 -6.09 20.99 -11.15
CA SER A 17 -7.12 19.96 -10.95
C SER A 17 -6.66 18.59 -11.46
N THR A 18 -6.11 18.53 -12.67
CA THR A 18 -5.58 17.28 -13.25
C THR A 18 -4.46 16.71 -12.38
N GLN A 19 -3.54 17.54 -11.89
CA GLN A 19 -2.46 17.10 -11.03
C GLN A 19 -2.97 16.55 -9.69
N ALA A 20 -4.00 17.18 -9.10
CA ALA A 20 -4.64 16.69 -7.89
C ALA A 20 -5.29 15.31 -8.11
N THR A 21 -6.06 15.14 -9.20
CA THR A 21 -6.67 13.85 -9.55
C THR A 21 -5.61 12.77 -9.78
N ALA A 22 -4.56 13.07 -10.53
CA ALA A 22 -3.46 12.14 -10.78
C ALA A 22 -2.78 11.71 -9.47
N SER A 23 -2.56 12.65 -8.55
CA SER A 23 -1.96 12.37 -7.23
C SER A 23 -2.82 11.41 -6.40
N ILE A 24 -4.15 11.60 -6.41
CA ILE A 24 -5.09 10.70 -5.71
C ILE A 24 -5.11 9.31 -6.36
N LEU A 25 -5.09 9.23 -7.69
CA LEU A 25 -5.05 7.96 -8.41
C LEU A 25 -3.75 7.20 -8.15
N MET A 26 -2.62 7.91 -8.14
CA MET A 26 -1.31 7.34 -7.78
C MET A 26 -1.33 6.79 -6.36
N LEU A 27 -1.86 7.55 -5.39
CA LEU A 27 -2.00 7.08 -4.01
C LEU A 27 -2.86 5.81 -3.92
N ARG A 28 -4.01 5.79 -4.60
CA ARG A 28 -4.87 4.59 -4.66
C ARG A 28 -4.14 3.40 -5.27
N LYS A 29 -3.41 3.60 -6.36
CA LYS A 29 -2.64 2.54 -6.99
C LYS A 29 -1.50 2.04 -6.11
N ALA A 30 -0.84 2.91 -5.36
CA ALA A 30 0.18 2.52 -4.39
C ALA A 30 -0.40 1.64 -3.28
N MET A 31 -1.59 1.99 -2.75
CA MET A 31 -2.28 1.16 -1.76
C MET A 31 -2.69 -0.21 -2.32
N ASP A 32 -3.19 -0.26 -3.57
CA ASP A 32 -3.54 -1.52 -4.23
C ASP A 32 -2.31 -2.42 -4.41
N ILE A 33 -1.20 -1.88 -4.93
CA ILE A 33 0.08 -2.59 -5.06
C ILE A 33 0.57 -3.08 -3.69
N GLN A 34 0.49 -2.26 -2.65
CA GLN A 34 0.87 -2.66 -1.30
C GLN A 34 0.05 -3.84 -0.81
N SER A 35 -1.27 -3.85 -1.05
CA SER A 35 -2.15 -4.95 -0.67
C SER A 35 -1.80 -6.27 -1.38
N GLN A 36 -1.50 -6.22 -2.68
CA GLN A 36 -1.09 -7.38 -3.48
C GLN A 36 0.26 -7.92 -3.02
N ASN A 37 1.21 -7.04 -2.70
CA ASN A 37 2.50 -7.42 -2.13
C ASN A 37 2.34 -8.06 -0.76
N ALA A 38 1.50 -7.50 0.12
CA ALA A 38 1.22 -8.09 1.42
C ALA A 38 0.61 -9.49 1.31
N MET A 39 -0.30 -9.72 0.35
CA MET A 39 -0.88 -11.04 0.10
C MET A 39 0.15 -12.04 -0.42
N THR A 40 1.09 -11.58 -1.26
CA THR A 40 2.20 -12.42 -1.75
C THR A 40 3.13 -12.84 -0.61
N LEU A 41 3.46 -11.90 0.28
CA LEU A 41 4.25 -12.18 1.48
C LEU A 41 3.55 -13.21 2.39
N LEU A 42 2.24 -13.09 2.57
CA LEU A 42 1.45 -14.06 3.34
C LEU A 42 1.44 -15.45 2.70
N GLN A 43 1.39 -15.55 1.38
CA GLN A 43 1.48 -16.83 0.68
C GLN A 43 2.89 -17.43 0.71
N ALA A 44 3.91 -16.58 0.78
CA ALA A 44 5.30 -17.00 0.90
C ALA A 44 5.67 -17.45 2.33
N LEU A 45 4.78 -17.28 3.32
CA LEU A 45 5.03 -17.81 4.65
C LEU A 45 5.16 -19.33 4.58
N PRO A 46 6.24 -19.90 5.16
CA PRO A 46 6.38 -21.34 5.28
C PRO A 46 5.16 -21.91 6.01
N GLN A 47 4.65 -23.03 5.52
CA GLN A 47 3.59 -23.74 6.22
C GLN A 47 4.11 -24.12 7.62
N PRO A 48 3.41 -23.77 8.70
CA PRO A 48 3.88 -24.06 10.05
C PRO A 48 4.11 -25.56 10.17
N ALA A 49 5.31 -25.92 10.64
CA ALA A 49 5.66 -27.31 10.85
C ALA A 49 4.59 -27.96 11.76
N SER A 50 4.12 -29.14 11.38
CA SER A 50 3.21 -29.90 12.22
C SER A 50 3.97 -30.29 13.49
N ASN A 51 3.68 -29.61 14.60
CA ASN A 51 4.29 -29.96 15.88
C ASN A 51 3.85 -31.38 16.25
N PRO A 52 4.80 -32.27 16.60
CA PRO A 52 4.45 -33.61 17.04
C PRO A 52 3.56 -33.55 18.29
N PRO A 53 2.67 -34.53 18.49
CA PRO A 53 1.87 -34.61 19.70
C PRO A 53 2.80 -34.63 20.92
N ASN A 54 2.48 -33.79 21.92
CA ASN A 54 3.23 -33.58 23.17
C ASN A 54 4.45 -32.61 23.12
N LEU A 55 4.59 -31.77 22.09
CA LEU A 55 5.61 -30.72 22.11
C LEU A 55 5.32 -29.68 23.22
N GLY A 56 6.28 -29.44 24.12
CA GLY A 56 6.13 -28.55 25.27
C GLY A 56 5.74 -29.23 26.59
N ASN A 57 5.55 -30.55 26.60
CA ASN A 57 5.23 -31.29 27.83
C ASN A 57 6.44 -31.53 28.76
N VAL A 58 7.65 -31.26 28.28
CA VAL A 58 8.88 -31.42 29.08
C VAL A 58 9.66 -30.11 29.00
N ILE A 59 9.79 -29.45 30.15
CA ILE A 59 10.70 -28.32 30.36
C ILE A 59 11.97 -28.91 30.99
N ASP A 60 13.11 -28.78 30.34
CA ASP A 60 14.38 -29.15 30.95
C ASP A 60 14.76 -28.10 32.00
N VAL A 61 14.73 -28.51 33.27
CA VAL A 61 14.95 -27.66 34.46
C VAL A 61 16.35 -27.84 35.06
N ARG A 62 17.28 -28.50 34.36
CA ARG A 62 18.63 -28.74 34.87
C ARG A 62 19.68 -27.91 34.11
N ALA A 63 20.47 -27.15 34.88
CA ALA A 63 21.70 -26.45 34.47
C ALA A 63 22.90 -27.13 35.14
#